data_AF-A0A369UHV7-F1
#
_entry.id   AF-A0A369UHV7-F1
#
_cell.length_a   1.000
_cell.length_b   1.000
_cell.length_c   1.000
_cell.angle_alpha   90.00
_cell.angle_beta   90.00
_cell.angle_gamma   90.00
#
_symmetry.space_group_name_H-M   'P 1'
#
loop_
_entity.id
_entity.type
_entity.pdbx_description
1 polymer ?
#
loop_
_entity_poly.entity_id
_entity_poly.type
_entity_poly.pdbx_seq_one_letter_code
_entity_poly.pdbx_strand_id
1 'polypeptide(L)'
;MSSKHMGALLTALLLTACQNPHNAVLPTDVTEFDQNTKDQLQKLTSDERTMVERYTTRHLGGAFGDPIPEGTTFAKAIEEQKIFEARQAKQTKQ
;
A
#
# COMPACT_ATOMS: atom_id res chain seq x y z
N MET A 1 42.21 -22.10 24.92
CA MET A 1 41.30 -22.66 23.90
C MET A 1 39.93 -22.03 24.13
N SER A 2 39.54 -21.09 23.27
CA SER A 2 38.38 -20.21 23.49
C SER A 2 37.12 -20.92 22.97
N SER A 3 36.26 -21.40 23.89
CA SER A 3 34.93 -21.93 23.55
C SER A 3 34.01 -20.79 23.12
N LYS A 4 33.88 -20.56 21.82
CA LYS A 4 33.02 -19.53 21.23
C LYS A 4 32.08 -20.13 20.20
N HIS A 5 31.19 -21.05 20.59
CA HIS A 5 30.02 -21.37 19.78
C HIS A 5 28.78 -21.50 20.67
N MET A 6 28.52 -20.45 21.46
CA MET A 6 27.19 -20.11 21.96
C MET A 6 26.53 -19.19 20.92
N GLY A 7 26.21 -19.73 19.75
CA GLY A 7 25.53 -19.01 18.67
C GLY A 7 24.15 -19.61 18.51
N ALA A 8 23.26 -19.23 19.42
CA ALA A 8 21.90 -19.71 19.49
C ALA A 8 21.21 -19.62 18.12
N LEU A 9 20.80 -20.79 17.64
CA LEU A 9 19.82 -21.01 16.60
C LEU A 9 18.47 -20.47 17.10
N LEU A 10 18.33 -19.14 17.13
CA LEU A 10 17.10 -18.45 17.53
C LEU A 10 16.30 -18.11 16.28
N THR A 11 15.51 -19.09 15.91
CA THR A 11 14.23 -19.05 15.23
C THR A 11 13.40 -17.80 15.57
N ALA A 12 13.69 -16.66 14.94
CA ALA A 12 12.88 -15.45 15.00
C ALA A 12 12.09 -15.27 13.69
N LEU A 13 11.39 -16.33 13.25
CA LEU A 13 10.36 -16.30 12.21
C LEU A 13 8.98 -15.86 12.77
N LEU A 14 8.95 -15.10 13.88
CA LEU A 14 7.73 -14.76 14.63
C LEU A 14 7.23 -13.31 14.45
N LEU A 15 7.51 -12.66 13.31
CA LEU A 15 7.00 -11.30 13.01
C LEU A 15 6.22 -11.19 11.70
N THR A 16 5.80 -12.31 11.10
CA THR A 16 4.76 -12.24 10.07
C THR A 16 3.44 -11.85 10.73
N ALA A 17 3.10 -10.58 10.61
CA ALA A 17 1.75 -10.24 10.20
C ALA A 17 0.58 -10.75 11.07
N CYS A 18 0.44 -10.19 12.27
CA CYS A 18 -0.88 -9.64 12.66
C CYS A 18 -1.15 -8.32 11.91
N GLN A 19 -0.71 -8.23 10.65
CA GLN A 19 -0.60 -6.99 9.88
C GLN A 19 -1.97 -6.65 9.29
N ASN A 20 -2.56 -5.60 9.82
CA ASN A 20 -3.67 -4.92 9.17
C ASN A 20 -3.25 -4.58 7.72
N PRO A 21 -3.97 -5.06 6.68
CA PRO A 21 -3.63 -4.80 5.28
C PRO A 21 -3.55 -3.31 4.96
N HIS A 22 -4.26 -2.47 5.72
CA HIS A 22 -4.23 -1.02 5.60
C HIS A 22 -2.84 -0.38 5.80
N ASN A 23 -1.93 -1.07 6.49
CA ASN A 23 -0.56 -0.60 6.72
C ASN A 23 0.40 -0.97 5.58
N ALA A 24 -0.04 -1.74 4.59
CA ALA A 24 0.78 -2.06 3.44
C ALA A 24 1.12 -0.78 2.66
N VAL A 25 2.40 -0.64 2.30
CA VAL A 25 2.93 0.50 1.55
C VAL A 25 2.73 0.25 0.06
N LEU A 26 2.23 1.25 -0.65
CA LEU A 26 2.15 1.26 -2.11
C LEU A 26 3.55 1.45 -2.69
N PRO A 27 3.94 0.65 -3.70
CA PRO A 27 5.18 0.89 -4.40
C PRO A 27 5.07 2.20 -5.20
N THR A 28 6.20 2.89 -5.31
CA THR A 28 6.31 4.10 -6.14
C THR A 28 6.46 3.75 -7.62
N ASP A 29 6.87 2.52 -7.94
CA ASP A 29 6.93 1.95 -9.28
C ASP A 29 5.74 1.00 -9.53
N VAL A 30 5.00 1.26 -10.62
CA VAL A 30 3.85 0.45 -11.04
C VAL A 30 4.23 -1.00 -11.37
N THR A 31 5.47 -1.24 -11.80
CA THR A 31 5.96 -2.59 -12.15
C THR A 31 6.10 -3.49 -10.92
N GLU A 32 6.23 -2.90 -9.73
CA GLU A 32 6.34 -3.64 -8.46
C GLU A 32 4.98 -3.90 -7.78
N PHE A 33 3.90 -3.35 -8.33
CA PHE A 33 2.56 -3.42 -7.74
C PHE A 33 2.05 -4.84 -7.58
N ASP A 34 2.13 -5.66 -8.63
CA ASP A 34 1.60 -7.02 -8.57
C ASP A 34 2.37 -7.92 -7.59
N GLN A 35 3.67 -7.67 -7.42
CA GLN A 35 4.54 -8.50 -6.58
C GLN A 35 4.40 -8.18 -5.09
N ASN A 36 4.28 -6.89 -4.74
CA ASN A 36 4.34 -6.44 -3.35
C ASN A 36 2.97 -6.13 -2.76
N THR A 37 1.94 -5.97 -3.60
CA THR A 37 0.68 -5.32 -3.21
C THR A 37 -0.53 -6.26 -3.30
N LYS A 38 -0.50 -7.24 -4.20
CA LYS A 38 -1.62 -8.13 -4.55
C LYS A 38 -2.22 -8.87 -3.35
N ASP A 39 -1.40 -9.52 -2.53
CA ASP A 39 -1.89 -10.33 -1.40
C ASP A 39 -2.51 -9.48 -0.29
N GLN A 40 -2.00 -8.27 -0.08
CA GLN A 40 -2.55 -7.34 0.91
C GLN A 40 -3.83 -6.68 0.37
N LEU A 41 -3.87 -6.37 -0.91
CA LEU A 41 -5.04 -5.79 -1.60
C LEU A 41 -6.23 -6.76 -1.59
N GLN A 42 -5.96 -8.08 -1.67
CA GLN A 42 -6.99 -9.12 -1.57
C GLN A 42 -7.66 -9.18 -0.19
N LYS A 43 -6.98 -8.75 0.88
CA LYS A 43 -7.51 -8.73 2.25
C LYS A 43 -8.36 -7.50 2.56
N LEU A 44 -8.34 -6.48 1.70
CA LEU A 44 -9.24 -5.33 1.78
C LEU A 44 -10.67 -5.72 1.35
N THR A 45 -11.65 -4.94 1.80
CA THR A 45 -13.01 -5.00 1.25
C THR A 45 -13.03 -4.60 -0.23
N SER A 46 -14.12 -4.93 -0.93
CA SER A 46 -14.28 -4.58 -2.36
C SER A 46 -14.21 -3.07 -2.59
N ASP A 47 -14.82 -2.29 -1.71
CA ASP A 47 -14.85 -0.83 -1.81
C ASP A 47 -13.46 -0.24 -1.57
N GLU A 48 -12.76 -0.68 -0.53
CA GLU A 48 -11.39 -0.23 -0.22
C GLU A 48 -10.42 -0.58 -1.34
N ARG A 49 -10.53 -1.80 -1.90
CA ARG A 49 -9.75 -2.21 -3.07
C ARG A 49 -9.97 -1.28 -4.25
N THR A 50 -11.23 -0.99 -4.56
CA THR A 50 -11.59 -0.06 -5.64
C THR A 50 -10.98 1.32 -5.40
N MET A 51 -10.96 1.80 -4.15
CA MET A 51 -10.36 3.09 -3.83
C MET A 51 -8.85 3.11 -4.02
N VAL A 52 -8.14 2.04 -3.63
CA VAL A 52 -6.69 1.91 -3.88
C VAL A 52 -6.40 1.81 -5.38
N GLU A 53 -7.19 1.06 -6.14
CA GLU A 53 -7.06 0.94 -7.61
C GLU A 53 -7.28 2.29 -8.31
N ARG A 54 -8.28 3.07 -7.89
CA ARG A 54 -8.52 4.42 -8.43
C ARG A 54 -7.40 5.39 -8.08
N TYR A 55 -6.92 5.33 -6.83
CA TYR A 55 -5.79 6.12 -6.39
C TYR A 55 -4.56 5.86 -7.25
N THR A 56 -4.21 4.59 -7.40
CA THR A 56 -3.04 4.14 -8.17
C THR A 56 -3.20 4.45 -9.65
N THR A 57 -4.39 4.28 -10.24
CA THR A 57 -4.65 4.69 -11.62
C THR A 57 -4.47 6.20 -11.82
N ARG A 58 -4.86 7.04 -10.86
CA ARG A 58 -4.67 8.50 -10.95
C ARG A 58 -3.20 8.93 -10.88
N HIS A 59 -2.39 8.22 -10.10
CA HIS A 59 -0.98 8.57 -9.89
C HIS A 59 -0.02 7.85 -10.85
N LEU A 60 -0.31 6.60 -11.20
CA LEU A 60 0.50 5.74 -12.07
C LEU A 60 -0.05 5.67 -13.50
N GLY A 61 -1.21 6.26 -13.77
CA GLY A 61 -1.85 6.26 -15.09
C GLY A 61 -1.20 7.23 -16.06
N GLY A 62 -0.20 6.75 -16.80
CA GLY A 62 0.36 7.43 -17.98
C GLY A 62 1.21 8.68 -17.70
N ALA A 63 1.57 9.40 -18.76
CA ALA A 63 2.56 10.49 -18.77
C ALA A 63 2.16 11.78 -17.99
N PHE A 64 1.03 11.78 -17.30
CA PHE A 64 0.46 12.95 -16.61
C PHE A 64 0.02 12.65 -15.17
N GLY A 65 0.26 11.45 -14.64
CA GLY A 65 -0.01 11.13 -13.24
C GLY A 65 1.11 11.66 -12.32
N ASP A 66 0.72 12.23 -11.18
CA ASP A 66 1.68 12.57 -10.13
C ASP A 66 2.22 11.28 -9.49
N PRO A 67 3.53 11.14 -9.22
CA PRO A 67 4.07 9.93 -8.60
C PRO A 67 3.43 9.68 -7.23
N ILE A 68 3.26 8.40 -6.87
CA ILE A 68 2.84 8.03 -5.52
C ILE A 68 3.90 8.49 -4.52
N PRO A 69 3.56 9.28 -3.49
CA PRO A 69 4.52 9.68 -2.47
C PRO A 69 5.10 8.46 -1.74
N GLU A 70 6.40 8.49 -1.46
CA GLU A 70 7.05 7.43 -0.68
C GLU A 70 6.34 7.20 0.67
N GLY A 71 6.22 5.93 1.06
CA GLY A 71 5.59 5.54 2.32
C GLY A 71 4.06 5.67 2.33
N THR A 72 3.42 5.95 1.19
CA THR A 72 1.95 5.95 1.11
C THR A 72 1.40 4.57 1.40
N THR A 73 0.57 4.45 2.43
CA THR A 73 -0.09 3.19 2.78
C THR A 73 -1.45 3.05 2.09
N PHE A 74 -2.03 1.84 2.11
CA PHE A 74 -3.43 1.65 1.68
C PHE A 74 -4.40 2.56 2.45
N ALA A 75 -4.24 2.69 3.77
CA ALA A 75 -5.07 3.59 4.57
C ALA A 75 -5.05 5.02 4.01
N LYS A 76 -3.85 5.54 3.75
CA LYS A 76 -3.64 6.89 3.23
C LYS A 76 -4.17 7.04 1.80
N ALA A 77 -3.93 6.05 0.94
CA ALA A 77 -4.44 6.05 -0.43
C ALA A 77 -5.98 6.08 -0.47
N ILE A 78 -6.63 5.29 0.38
CA ILE A 78 -8.10 5.28 0.49
C ILE A 78 -8.62 6.63 0.98
N GLU A 79 -8.02 7.21 2.01
CA GLU A 79 -8.39 8.53 2.53
C GLU A 79 -8.25 9.62 1.47
N GLU A 80 -7.10 9.69 0.80
CA GLU A 80 -6.82 10.68 -0.23
C GLU A 80 -7.76 10.52 -1.44
N GLN A 81 -8.10 9.28 -1.81
CA GLN A 81 -9.08 9.03 -2.86
C GLN A 81 -10.49 9.49 -2.45
N LYS A 82 -10.93 9.23 -1.21
CA LYS A 82 -12.21 9.74 -0.69
C LYS A 82 -12.27 11.27 -0.73
N ILE A 83 -11.20 11.93 -0.31
CA ILE A 83 -11.09 13.39 -0.35
C ILE A 83 -11.14 13.90 -1.79
N PHE A 84 -10.42 13.25 -2.71
CA PHE A 84 -10.44 13.60 -4.12
C PHE A 84 -11.86 13.51 -4.71
N GLU A 85 -12.56 12.39 -4.51
CA GLU A 85 -13.93 12.21 -4.99
C GLU A 85 -14.91 13.22 -4.39
N ALA A 86 -14.78 13.53 -3.10
CA ALA A 86 -15.59 14.56 -2.44
C ALA A 86 -15.33 15.97 -3.02
N ARG A 87 -14.10 16.29 -3.44
CA ARG A 87 -13.77 17.55 -4.11
C ARG A 87 -14.35 17.59 -5.53
N GLN A 88 -14.17 16.53 -6.31
CA GLN A 88 -14.72 16.43 -7.67
C GLN A 88 -16.25 16.58 -7.63
N ALA A 89 -16.94 15.92 -6.70
CA ALA A 89 -18.39 16.00 -6.55
C ALA A 89 -18.90 17.42 -6.22
N LYS A 90 -18.07 18.29 -5.63
CA LYS A 90 -18.39 19.70 -5.39
C LYS A 90 -18.14 20.56 -6.63
N GLN A 91 -17.09 20.26 -7.40
CA GLN A 91 -16.74 21.00 -8.61
C GLN A 91 -17.68 20.72 -9.78
N THR A 92 -18.19 19.49 -9.92
CA THR A 92 -19.14 19.12 -10.99
C THR A 92 -20.56 19.65 -10.74
N LYS A 93 -20.85 20.18 -9.54
CA LYS A 93 -22.16 20.74 -9.16
C LYS A 93 -22.21 22.28 -9.21
N GLN A 94 -21.17 22.94 -9.72
CA GLN A 94 -21.11 24.38 -9.99
C GLN A 94 -21.14 24.63 -11.49
#